data_AF-A0A5B9YER3-F1
#
_entry.id   AF-A0A5B9YER3-F1
#
_cell.length_a   1.000
_cell.length_b   1.000
_cell.length_c   1.000
_cell.angle_alpha   90.00
_cell.angle_beta   90.00
_cell.angle_gamma   90.00
#
_symmetry.space_group_name_H-M   'P 1'
#
loop_
_entity.id
_entity.type
_entity.pdbx_description
1 polymer ?
#
loop_
_entity_poly.entity_id
_entity_poly.type
_entity_poly.pdbx_seq_one_letter_code
_entity_poly.pdbx_strand_id
1 'polypeptide(L)'
;MQDVFISYSSKNKIEANKVCEQLEKRGISCWMAPRNIQPGKEWGEQIIRGIETSRVLVLIFSAASNESPQVLREVERAVSKRLKIINFRIENVSPSDSMEYFLSANHWLNAFDGNRETHIESLSITIKGLLEEQLLPQQAHPIVSKGLGKHTVYKKGLKFLAVGLIGMILIIIAYNLNAIRVAMVKEPQVEALVEKQEDKALKTPTAPVQASNQPLETPLGEAQVTPAPVETLIPTEKNNEQGNTQNQIAMVTQEPDNQEKVTPTTQAEPVQSLDIEIGSKVTFGVYHNEPIEWLVIHKDSKGNPLLLSEKILTLKAFDGAESGNYNKTSNGTIFDGKKEKEAPGQNYTKEELRQMKGSNDWANSNLRTWLNSGGKTVSYKGQGPAANAFLDGANAYDKTYGFLYEFTKEEQALIQTTSYKNILGTLEQGRKTGGKELFHFERVSIEDCLLNSSKAYYETLSDKVFLLSLEEVEGYLYTQGIPIKTNPTEEAIEKDQSGWYKDIKSQTGGYHMWWLRTPAGESSSLVCTVGPSGEVIYTEYAAQAGVGIRPALYLEASHCTLEDGKIIKAK
;
A
#
# COMPACT_ATOMS: atom_id res chain seq x y z
N MET A 1 8.64 15.59 25.25
CA MET A 1 9.95 15.98 24.70
C MET A 1 10.84 14.78 24.92
N GLN A 2 11.54 14.32 23.88
CA GLN A 2 12.39 13.13 23.95
C GLN A 2 13.85 13.60 23.82
N ASP A 3 14.80 12.83 24.34
CA ASP A 3 16.20 13.20 24.22
C ASP A 3 16.76 12.77 22.86
N VAL A 4 16.41 11.57 22.42
CA VAL A 4 16.99 10.93 21.22
C VAL A 4 15.91 10.43 20.28
N PHE A 5 16.03 10.78 19.00
CA PHE A 5 15.33 10.13 17.89
C PHE A 5 16.24 9.06 17.28
N ILE A 6 15.79 7.81 17.20
CA ILE A 6 16.55 6.72 16.57
C ILE A 6 15.99 6.48 15.17
N SER A 7 16.76 6.87 14.16
CA SER A 7 16.47 6.61 12.74
C SER A 7 17.19 5.34 12.29
N TYR A 8 16.47 4.40 11.70
CA TYR A 8 17.00 3.11 11.30
C TYR A 8 16.15 2.49 10.17
N SER A 9 16.73 1.60 9.38
CA SER A 9 15.95 0.75 8.47
C SER A 9 15.25 -0.36 9.25
N SER A 10 14.03 -0.74 8.90
CA SER A 10 13.30 -1.85 9.54
C SER A 10 14.13 -3.15 9.60
N LYS A 11 15.02 -3.39 8.63
CA LYS A 11 15.97 -4.51 8.62
C LYS A 11 16.98 -4.51 9.78
N ASN A 12 17.17 -3.38 10.44
CA ASN A 12 18.07 -3.18 11.58
C ASN A 12 17.32 -2.96 12.90
N LYS A 13 16.07 -3.45 12.99
CA LYS A 13 15.22 -3.32 14.18
C LYS A 13 15.85 -3.94 15.43
N ILE A 14 16.58 -5.05 15.30
CA ILE A 14 17.23 -5.71 16.43
C ILE A 14 18.29 -4.78 17.04
N GLU A 15 19.12 -4.17 16.19
CA GLU A 15 20.15 -3.22 16.59
C GLU A 15 19.55 -1.94 17.17
N ALA A 16 18.51 -1.39 16.52
CA ALA A 16 17.81 -0.21 17.00
C ALA A 16 17.18 -0.43 18.39
N ASN A 17 16.57 -1.60 18.62
CA ASN A 17 16.02 -1.97 19.92
C ASN A 17 17.11 -2.09 20.99
N LYS A 18 18.26 -2.72 20.68
CA LYS A 18 19.39 -2.80 21.63
C LYS A 18 19.93 -1.41 22.00
N VAL A 19 20.06 -0.51 21.02
CA VAL A 19 20.47 0.88 21.25
C VAL A 19 19.46 1.60 22.13
N CYS A 20 18.17 1.50 21.80
CA CYS A 20 17.07 2.09 22.55
C CYS A 20 17.07 1.63 24.01
N GLU A 21 17.14 0.31 24.24
CA GLU A 21 17.20 -0.28 25.58
C GLU A 21 18.41 0.23 26.37
N GLN A 22 19.59 0.30 25.75
CA GLN A 22 20.81 0.74 26.43
C GLN A 22 20.79 2.23 26.81
N LEU A 23 20.18 3.06 25.97
CA LEU A 23 19.98 4.49 26.23
C LEU A 23 18.96 4.70 27.37
N GLU A 24 17.84 4.00 27.32
CA GLU A 24 16.80 4.10 28.35
C GLU A 24 17.28 3.57 29.71
N LYS A 25 18.11 2.52 29.74
CA LYS A 25 18.80 2.06 30.97
C LYS A 25 19.66 3.14 31.63
N ARG A 26 20.08 4.17 30.88
CA ARG A 26 20.86 5.32 31.36
C ARG A 26 20.01 6.56 31.62
N GLY A 27 18.68 6.43 31.58
CA GLY A 27 17.74 7.52 31.82
C GLY A 27 17.57 8.48 30.63
N ILE A 28 17.98 8.07 29.42
CA ILE A 28 17.85 8.87 28.20
C ILE A 28 16.56 8.47 27.48
N SER A 29 15.64 9.42 27.32
CA SER A 29 14.34 9.15 26.70
C SER A 29 14.46 8.99 25.18
N CYS A 30 13.96 7.87 24.64
CA CYS A 30 14.09 7.55 23.21
C CYS A 30 12.75 7.64 22.47
N TRP A 31 12.84 8.07 21.21
CA TRP A 31 11.76 8.00 20.25
C TRP A 31 12.22 7.14 19.06
N MET A 32 11.41 6.15 18.70
CA MET A 32 11.59 5.37 17.48
C MET A 32 10.25 4.90 16.94
N ALA A 33 10.09 4.91 15.62
CA ALA A 33 8.97 4.23 14.96
C ALA A 33 9.22 2.71 14.94
N PRO A 34 8.18 1.86 15.05
CA PRO A 34 6.79 2.18 15.33
C PRO A 34 6.47 2.33 16.83
N ARG A 35 7.41 2.05 17.74
CA ARG A 35 7.20 2.01 19.21
C ARG A 35 6.46 3.23 19.77
N ASN A 36 6.77 4.43 19.27
CA ASN A 36 6.25 5.68 19.82
C ASN A 36 5.16 6.33 18.97
N ILE A 37 4.60 5.59 18.01
CA ILE A 37 3.50 6.07 17.18
C ILE A 37 2.19 5.68 17.87
N GLN A 38 1.39 6.70 18.21
CA GLN A 38 0.08 6.51 18.82
C GLN A 38 -0.94 6.00 17.79
N PRO A 39 -1.69 4.93 18.11
CA PRO A 39 -2.83 4.50 17.30
C PRO A 39 -3.83 5.64 17.07
N GLY A 40 -4.29 5.81 15.82
CA GLY A 40 -5.30 6.81 15.46
C GLY A 40 -4.79 8.25 15.26
N LYS A 41 -3.48 8.50 15.29
CA LYS A 41 -2.85 9.79 14.98
C LYS A 41 -2.03 9.68 13.69
N GLU A 42 -1.91 10.80 12.96
CA GLU A 42 -1.24 10.85 11.64
C GLU A 42 0.25 10.46 11.77
N TRP A 43 0.67 9.48 10.96
CA TRP A 43 1.97 8.81 11.08
C TRP A 43 3.15 9.73 10.73
N GLY A 44 3.08 10.42 9.59
CA GLY A 44 4.10 11.36 9.14
C GLY A 44 4.23 12.54 10.11
N GLU A 45 3.11 13.04 10.62
CA GLU A 45 3.07 14.07 11.66
C GLU A 45 3.78 13.59 12.93
N GLN A 46 3.57 12.34 13.35
CA GLN A 46 4.22 11.79 14.53
C GLN A 46 5.72 11.58 14.36
N ILE A 47 6.19 11.16 13.19
CA ILE A 47 7.63 11.10 12.89
C ILE A 47 8.23 12.50 12.90
N ILE A 48 7.61 13.46 12.19
CA ILE A 48 8.07 14.85 12.16
C ILE A 48 8.12 15.41 13.59
N ARG A 49 7.06 15.21 14.37
CA ARG A 49 6.98 15.66 15.76
C ARG A 49 7.99 14.94 16.65
N GLY A 50 8.24 13.65 16.42
CA GLY A 50 9.29 12.87 17.08
C GLY A 50 10.66 13.50 16.87
N ILE A 51 10.99 13.84 15.62
CA ILE A 51 12.24 14.53 15.27
C ILE A 51 12.27 15.93 15.91
N GLU A 52 11.20 16.72 15.76
CA GLU A 52 11.14 18.10 16.27
C GLU A 52 11.21 18.20 17.79
N THR A 53 10.75 17.18 18.51
CA THR A 53 10.78 17.14 19.98
C THR A 53 11.99 16.40 20.54
N SER A 54 12.91 15.96 19.67
CA SER A 54 14.17 15.30 20.02
C SER A 54 15.35 16.26 19.97
N ARG A 55 16.40 15.97 20.75
CA ARG A 55 17.61 16.83 20.84
C ARG A 55 18.76 16.29 20.01
N VAL A 56 18.82 14.98 19.86
CA VAL A 56 19.83 14.24 19.09
C VAL A 56 19.12 13.26 18.16
N LEU A 57 19.59 13.13 16.92
CA LEU A 57 19.23 12.02 16.05
C LEU A 57 20.38 11.01 16.04
N VAL A 58 20.07 9.74 16.32
CA VAL A 58 20.98 8.61 16.13
C VAL A 58 20.57 7.89 14.87
N LEU A 59 21.44 7.88 13.88
CA LEU A 59 21.26 7.13 12.64
C LEU A 59 21.95 5.77 12.78
N ILE A 60 21.20 4.68 12.77
CA ILE A 60 21.75 3.33 12.63
C ILE A 60 22.08 3.10 11.15
N PHE A 61 23.35 3.32 10.80
CA PHE A 61 23.79 3.35 9.40
C PHE A 61 24.27 1.97 8.91
N SER A 62 23.62 1.47 7.86
CA SER A 62 23.84 0.18 7.18
C SER A 62 23.58 0.32 5.68
N ALA A 63 23.81 -0.73 4.88
CA ALA A 63 23.40 -0.75 3.48
C ALA A 63 21.88 -0.51 3.35
N ALA A 64 21.09 -1.13 4.23
CA ALA A 64 19.64 -1.02 4.22
C ALA A 64 19.11 0.38 4.59
N SER A 65 19.78 1.09 5.50
CA SER A 65 19.43 2.47 5.82
C SER A 65 19.89 3.45 4.74
N ASN A 66 21.02 3.15 4.08
CA ASN A 66 21.59 3.96 3.00
C ASN A 66 20.71 4.00 1.75
N GLU A 67 19.95 2.93 1.50
CA GLU A 67 18.98 2.80 0.41
C GLU A 67 17.55 3.22 0.82
N SER A 68 17.31 3.58 2.08
CA SER A 68 15.97 3.90 2.58
C SER A 68 15.60 5.38 2.33
N PRO A 69 14.54 5.67 1.53
CA PRO A 69 14.08 7.04 1.31
C PRO A 69 13.57 7.71 2.59
N GLN A 70 12.99 6.93 3.51
CA GLN A 70 12.47 7.45 4.77
C GLN A 70 13.57 7.85 5.72
N VAL A 71 14.59 7.00 5.88
CA VAL A 71 15.78 7.35 6.66
C VAL A 71 16.42 8.61 6.08
N LEU A 72 16.52 8.72 4.75
CA LEU A 72 17.02 9.92 4.08
C LEU A 72 16.18 11.17 4.43
N ARG A 73 14.85 11.08 4.40
CA ARG A 73 13.95 12.18 4.79
C ARG A 73 14.07 12.54 6.27
N GLU A 74 14.22 11.57 7.15
CA GLU A 74 14.41 11.81 8.59
C GLU A 74 15.73 12.52 8.86
N VAL A 75 16.81 12.10 8.18
CA VAL A 75 18.12 12.75 8.21
C VAL A 75 18.04 14.17 7.65
N GLU A 76 17.43 14.37 6.48
CA GLU A 76 17.20 15.69 5.88
C GLU A 76 16.44 16.61 6.84
N ARG A 77 15.36 16.09 7.46
CA ARG A 77 14.56 16.83 8.42
C ARG A 77 15.36 17.19 9.66
N ALA A 78 16.14 16.26 10.22
CA ALA A 78 17.00 16.53 11.38
C ALA A 78 18.07 17.58 11.07
N VAL A 79 18.67 17.53 9.88
CA VAL A 79 19.59 18.58 9.39
C VAL A 79 18.88 19.93 9.31
N SER A 80 17.68 19.98 8.70
CA SER A 80 16.90 21.22 8.58
C SER A 80 16.57 21.85 9.94
N LYS A 81 16.39 21.01 10.97
CA LYS A 81 16.09 21.39 12.35
C LYS A 81 17.34 21.58 13.22
N ARG A 82 18.54 21.39 12.64
CA ARG A 82 19.84 21.52 13.30
C ARG A 82 19.99 20.60 14.52
N LEU A 83 19.38 19.42 14.49
CA LEU A 83 19.64 18.38 15.49
C LEU A 83 21.11 17.95 15.38
N LYS A 84 21.72 17.59 16.52
CA LYS A 84 23.00 16.88 16.49
C LYS A 84 22.74 15.47 15.93
N ILE A 85 23.43 15.09 14.87
CA ILE A 85 23.31 13.77 14.24
C ILE A 85 24.52 12.92 14.59
N ILE A 86 24.28 11.71 15.11
CA ILE A 86 25.31 10.70 15.38
C ILE A 86 25.10 9.52 14.44
N ASN A 87 26.08 9.30 13.55
CA ASN A 87 26.05 8.19 12.60
C ASN A 87 26.64 6.94 13.27
N PHE A 88 25.79 6.05 13.76
CA PHE A 88 26.18 4.77 14.34
C PHE A 88 26.26 3.70 13.24
N ARG A 89 27.46 3.51 12.70
CA ARG A 89 27.68 2.70 11.50
C ARG A 89 27.88 1.24 11.84
N ILE A 90 26.86 0.43 11.59
CA ILE A 90 26.84 -1.00 11.90
C ILE A 90 27.38 -1.88 10.76
N GLU A 91 27.56 -1.31 9.57
CA GLU A 91 28.17 -1.98 8.41
C GLU A 91 29.18 -1.07 7.71
N ASN A 92 30.25 -1.64 7.17
CA ASN A 92 31.28 -0.88 6.45
C ASN A 92 30.88 -0.58 5.00
N VAL A 93 29.85 0.25 4.81
CA VAL A 93 29.38 0.73 3.49
C VAL A 93 29.53 2.24 3.35
N SER A 94 29.82 2.74 2.15
CA SER A 94 29.89 4.19 1.88
C SER A 94 28.48 4.77 1.71
N PRO A 95 28.20 6.02 2.15
CA PRO A 95 26.94 6.68 1.88
C PRO A 95 26.71 6.81 0.37
N SER A 96 25.44 6.73 -0.05
CA SER A 96 25.02 7.13 -1.39
C SER A 96 25.21 8.65 -1.55
N ASP A 97 25.31 9.15 -2.79
CA ASP A 97 25.45 10.60 -3.07
C ASP A 97 24.41 11.44 -2.32
N SER A 98 23.16 10.96 -2.26
CA SER A 98 22.07 11.59 -1.54
C SER A 98 22.28 11.62 -0.02
N MET A 99 22.82 10.56 0.55
CA MET A 99 23.07 10.46 1.99
C MET A 99 24.36 11.22 2.38
N GLU A 100 25.40 11.14 1.55
CA GLU A 100 26.68 11.83 1.74
C GLU A 100 26.48 13.35 1.86
N TYR A 101 25.59 13.92 1.06
CA TYR A 101 25.22 15.33 1.12
C TYR A 101 24.86 15.78 2.54
N PHE A 102 24.08 14.97 3.28
CA PHE A 102 23.64 15.29 4.64
C PHE A 102 24.61 14.82 5.73
N LEU A 103 25.39 13.76 5.48
CA LEU A 103 26.26 13.14 6.49
C LEU A 103 27.70 13.68 6.50
N SER A 104 28.12 14.42 5.47
CA SER A 104 29.48 14.92 5.28
C SER A 104 30.03 15.79 6.43
N ALA A 105 29.16 16.38 7.25
CA ALA A 105 29.53 17.25 8.38
C ALA A 105 29.43 16.59 9.77
N ASN A 106 28.98 15.33 9.86
CA ASN A 106 28.58 14.70 11.13
C ASN A 106 29.63 13.75 11.72
N HIS A 107 29.53 13.45 13.02
CA HIS A 107 30.44 12.53 13.72
C HIS A 107 30.05 11.07 13.45
N TRP A 108 31.05 10.24 13.11
CA TRP A 108 30.88 8.81 12.82
C TRP A 108 31.34 7.98 14.01
N LEU A 109 30.48 7.09 14.47
CA LEU A 109 30.83 6.01 15.40
C LEU A 109 30.79 4.70 14.62
N ASN A 110 31.96 4.18 14.28
CA ASN A 110 32.10 2.91 13.58
C ASN A 110 31.88 1.75 14.55
N ALA A 111 30.88 0.92 14.28
CA ALA A 111 30.46 -0.23 15.09
C ALA A 111 30.39 -1.53 14.25
N PHE A 112 31.06 -1.57 13.11
CA PHE A 112 31.11 -2.72 12.20
C PHE A 112 32.27 -3.69 12.48
N ASP A 113 33.21 -3.31 13.34
CA ASP A 113 34.31 -4.12 13.82
C ASP A 113 34.18 -4.42 15.32
N GLY A 114 34.83 -5.48 15.83
CA GLY A 114 34.83 -5.79 17.26
C GLY A 114 33.46 -6.19 17.86
N ASN A 115 33.30 -5.98 19.17
CA ASN A 115 32.10 -6.36 19.91
C ASN A 115 31.02 -5.26 19.82
N ARG A 116 29.84 -5.63 19.34
CA ARG A 116 28.73 -4.69 19.10
C ARG A 116 28.20 -4.07 20.40
N GLU A 117 28.09 -4.84 21.47
CA GLU A 117 27.61 -4.38 22.76
C GLU A 117 28.54 -3.29 23.36
N THR A 118 29.86 -3.42 23.17
CA THR A 118 30.83 -2.38 23.55
C THR A 118 30.61 -1.07 22.80
N HIS A 119 30.30 -1.15 21.50
CA HIS A 119 30.02 0.04 20.69
C HIS A 119 28.72 0.72 21.07
N ILE A 120 27.67 -0.05 21.40
CA ILE A 120 26.40 0.48 21.89
C ILE A 120 26.61 1.17 23.25
N GLU A 121 27.48 0.62 24.12
CA GLU A 121 27.87 1.29 25.35
C GLU A 121 28.60 2.61 25.08
N SER A 122 29.58 2.63 24.16
CA SER A 122 30.28 3.86 23.78
C SER A 122 29.31 4.92 23.22
N LEU A 123 28.39 4.51 22.34
CA LEU A 123 27.33 5.37 21.82
C LEU A 123 26.51 6.01 22.96
N SER A 124 26.13 5.22 23.95
CA SER A 124 25.32 5.70 25.08
C SER A 124 26.07 6.71 25.96
N ILE A 125 27.38 6.54 26.14
CA ILE A 125 28.24 7.49 26.86
C ILE A 125 28.35 8.79 26.07
N THR A 126 28.60 8.71 24.76
CA THR A 126 28.71 9.88 23.88
C THR A 126 27.42 10.70 23.89
N ILE A 127 26.26 10.04 23.73
CA ILE A 127 24.96 10.73 23.75
C ILE A 127 24.70 11.39 25.10
N LYS A 128 24.99 10.70 26.21
CA LYS A 128 24.85 11.29 27.55
C LYS A 128 25.67 12.56 27.68
N GLY A 129 26.93 12.55 27.27
CA GLY A 129 27.79 13.75 27.28
C GLY A 129 27.23 14.89 26.42
N LEU A 130 26.69 14.58 25.23
CA LEU A 130 26.08 15.58 24.35
C LEU A 130 24.81 16.22 24.93
N LEU A 131 24.03 15.43 25.67
CA LEU A 131 22.82 15.89 26.35
C LEU A 131 23.16 16.67 27.63
N GLU A 132 24.23 16.32 28.35
CA GLU A 132 24.69 17.02 29.56
C GLU A 132 25.37 18.37 29.24
N GLU A 133 26.13 18.45 28.16
CA GLU A 133 26.72 19.71 27.66
C GLU A 133 25.65 20.78 27.37
N GLN A 134 24.45 20.33 26.97
CA GLN A 134 23.29 21.19 26.73
C GLN A 134 22.52 21.59 28.01
N LEU A 135 22.79 20.96 29.16
CA LEU A 135 22.15 21.27 30.45
C LEU A 135 22.97 22.23 31.32
N LEU A 136 24.22 22.52 30.96
CA LEU A 136 25.04 23.51 31.65
C LEU A 136 24.59 24.93 31.26
N PRO A 137 24.15 25.78 32.20
CA PRO A 137 23.96 27.20 31.93
C PRO A 137 25.32 27.80 31.52
N GLN A 138 25.35 28.65 30.48
CA GLN A 138 26.47 29.57 30.28
C GLN A 138 26.68 30.36 31.58
N GLN A 139 27.67 29.97 32.37
CA GLN A 139 28.04 30.71 33.56
C GLN A 139 28.65 32.04 33.10
N ALA A 140 27.92 33.11 33.37
CA ALA A 140 28.42 34.47 33.21
C ALA A 140 29.70 34.63 34.02
N HIS A 141 30.83 34.87 33.35
CA HIS A 141 32.01 35.38 34.02
C HIS A 141 31.67 36.72 34.66
N PRO A 142 31.92 36.93 35.97
CA PRO A 142 31.64 38.19 36.62
C PRO A 142 32.53 39.29 36.02
N ILE A 143 31.89 40.31 35.44
CA ILE A 143 32.55 41.56 35.08
C ILE A 143 32.92 42.26 36.38
N VAL A 144 34.15 42.05 36.86
CA VAL A 144 34.75 42.91 37.88
C VAL A 144 35.23 44.18 37.18
N SER A 145 34.44 45.25 37.28
CA SER A 145 34.87 46.59 36.90
C SER A 145 35.95 47.08 37.86
N LYS A 146 37.21 47.12 37.41
CA LYS A 146 38.20 48.06 37.93
C LYS A 146 38.61 49.02 36.82
N GLY A 147 38.14 50.25 36.96
CA GLY A 147 38.54 51.36 36.11
C GLY A 147 39.97 51.83 36.38
N LEU A 148 40.57 52.34 35.31
CA LEU A 148 41.73 53.22 35.18
C LEU A 148 43.13 52.68 35.45
N GLY A 149 43.78 52.29 34.35
CA GLY A 149 45.18 52.58 34.09
C GLY A 149 45.33 53.03 32.63
N LYS A 150 45.44 54.35 32.40
CA LYS A 150 45.82 54.93 31.11
C LYS A 150 47.23 54.46 30.77
N HIS A 151 47.50 54.02 29.53
CA HIS A 151 48.73 54.34 28.80
C HIS A 151 48.65 53.92 27.31
N THR A 152 48.70 54.94 26.45
CA THR A 152 49.50 55.08 25.21
C THR A 152 49.34 54.11 24.02
N VAL A 153 48.66 54.62 22.98
CA VAL A 153 48.99 54.61 21.53
C VAL A 153 50.00 53.57 21.00
N TYR A 154 49.55 52.69 20.08
CA TYR A 154 50.18 52.56 18.75
C TYR A 154 49.23 51.94 17.69
N LYS A 155 48.85 52.76 16.71
CA LYS A 155 48.31 52.32 15.41
C LYS A 155 49.43 51.66 14.61
N LYS A 156 49.26 50.41 14.16
CA LYS A 156 49.82 49.87 12.90
C LYS A 156 49.31 48.43 12.68
N GLY A 157 48.71 48.16 11.51
CA GLY A 157 48.58 46.77 11.01
C GLY A 157 47.32 46.35 10.24
N LEU A 158 46.31 47.20 10.02
CA LEU A 158 45.06 46.80 9.33
C LEU A 158 45.05 47.10 7.81
N LYS A 159 46.11 46.75 7.05
CA LYS A 159 46.14 47.05 5.59
C LYS A 159 46.54 45.91 4.64
N PHE A 160 46.55 44.65 5.07
CA PHE A 160 46.95 43.54 4.17
C PHE A 160 45.87 42.48 3.85
N LEU A 161 44.68 42.53 4.44
CA LEU A 161 43.61 41.55 4.14
C LEU A 161 42.63 41.98 3.02
N ALA A 162 42.53 43.28 2.72
CA ALA A 162 41.62 43.77 1.68
C ALA A 162 42.18 43.69 0.25
N VAL A 163 43.50 43.65 0.08
CA VAL A 163 44.14 43.63 -1.27
C VAL A 163 44.15 42.22 -1.88
N GLY A 164 44.27 41.18 -1.04
CA GLY A 164 44.25 39.78 -1.51
C GLY A 164 42.88 39.33 -2.05
N LEU A 165 41.80 39.82 -1.45
CA LEU A 165 40.43 39.48 -1.85
C LEU A 165 40.04 40.11 -3.20
N ILE A 166 40.50 41.34 -3.47
CA ILE A 166 40.28 42.02 -4.75
C ILE A 166 41.09 41.36 -5.87
N GLY A 167 42.32 40.91 -5.59
CA GLY A 167 43.14 40.16 -6.55
C GLY A 167 42.52 38.82 -6.97
N MET A 168 41.98 38.06 -6.02
CA MET A 168 41.27 36.81 -6.30
C MET A 168 40.02 37.01 -7.15
N ILE A 169 39.23 38.05 -6.88
CA ILE A 169 38.04 38.37 -7.67
C ILE A 169 38.41 38.77 -9.10
N LEU A 170 39.49 39.54 -9.30
CA LEU A 170 39.96 39.91 -10.63
C LEU A 170 40.50 38.73 -11.44
N ILE A 171 41.13 37.74 -10.80
CA ILE A 171 41.58 36.50 -11.46
C ILE A 171 40.39 35.65 -11.90
N ILE A 172 39.35 35.54 -11.08
CA ILE A 172 38.12 34.81 -11.42
C ILE A 172 37.39 35.51 -12.57
N ILE A 173 37.32 36.84 -12.58
CA ILE A 173 36.70 37.60 -13.67
C ILE A 173 37.52 37.45 -14.97
N ALA A 174 38.85 37.51 -14.90
CA ALA A 174 39.71 37.31 -16.08
C ALA A 174 39.59 35.89 -16.66
N TYR A 175 39.46 34.87 -15.81
CA TYR A 175 39.25 33.48 -16.23
C TYR A 175 37.91 33.30 -16.95
N ASN A 176 36.82 33.86 -16.39
CA ASN A 176 35.49 33.78 -17.00
C ASN A 176 35.40 34.57 -18.32
N LEU A 177 36.07 35.72 -18.43
CA LEU A 177 36.15 36.48 -19.68
C LEU A 177 36.96 35.76 -20.76
N ASN A 178 38.02 35.04 -20.39
CA ASN A 178 38.81 34.23 -21.33
C ASN A 178 38.02 33.02 -21.85
N ALA A 179 37.21 32.37 -20.99
CA ALA A 179 36.35 31.26 -21.39
C ALA A 179 35.27 31.69 -22.42
N ILE A 180 34.67 32.87 -22.23
CA ILE A 180 33.71 33.46 -23.19
C ILE A 180 34.40 33.80 -24.52
N ARG A 181 35.65 34.28 -24.48
CA ARG A 181 36.44 34.57 -25.69
C ARG A 181 36.76 33.30 -26.50
N VAL A 182 37.07 32.18 -25.83
CA VAL A 182 37.30 30.88 -26.47
C VAL A 182 36.02 30.30 -27.07
N ALA A 183 34.87 30.53 -26.43
CA ALA A 183 33.57 30.11 -26.96
C ALA A 183 33.13 30.91 -28.20
N MET A 184 33.57 32.16 -28.34
CA MET A 184 33.25 33.03 -29.49
C MET A 184 34.15 32.84 -30.72
N VAL A 185 35.19 32.00 -30.66
CA VAL A 185 36.15 31.75 -31.77
C VAL A 185 35.83 30.48 -32.57
N LYS A 186 34.84 29.68 -32.16
CA LYS A 186 34.38 28.53 -32.94
C LYS A 186 33.12 28.88 -33.72
N GLU A 187 33.29 29.41 -34.92
CA GLU A 187 32.24 29.35 -35.94
C GLU A 187 32.06 27.91 -36.47
N PRO A 188 30.84 27.50 -36.86
CA PRO A 188 30.57 26.22 -37.49
C PRO A 188 30.85 26.30 -39.00
N GLN A 189 31.74 25.47 -39.52
CA GLN A 189 31.94 25.31 -40.96
C GLN A 189 30.96 24.25 -41.50
N VAL A 190 29.99 24.72 -42.28
CA VAL A 190 29.17 23.92 -43.19
C VAL A 190 29.84 23.97 -44.55
N GLU A 191 30.27 22.83 -45.09
CA GLU A 191 30.54 22.73 -46.53
C GLU A 191 30.36 21.28 -47.03
N ALA A 192 29.46 21.16 -48.00
CA ALA A 192 29.22 19.98 -48.81
C ALA A 192 30.25 19.92 -49.95
N LEU A 193 30.73 18.73 -50.33
CA LEU A 193 31.26 18.47 -51.67
C LEU A 193 31.01 17.02 -52.10
N VAL A 194 30.54 16.92 -53.34
CA VAL A 194 30.10 15.77 -54.12
C VAL A 194 31.25 15.33 -55.05
N GLU A 195 31.29 14.02 -55.36
CA GLU A 195 32.01 13.34 -56.48
C GLU A 195 33.57 13.27 -56.40
N LYS A 196 34.28 12.21 -56.82
CA LYS A 196 33.98 11.05 -57.68
C LYS A 196 35.13 10.02 -57.60
N GLN A 197 34.86 8.83 -58.18
CA GLN A 197 35.76 7.75 -58.66
C GLN A 197 36.06 6.58 -57.71
N GLU A 198 36.08 5.32 -58.15
CA GLU A 198 35.46 4.56 -59.24
C GLU A 198 35.90 3.09 -59.03
N ASP A 199 35.04 2.15 -59.44
CA ASP A 199 35.31 0.75 -59.81
C ASP A 199 35.90 -0.28 -58.82
N LYS A 200 35.03 -1.20 -58.41
CA LYS A 200 35.10 -2.59 -58.92
C LYS A 200 33.75 -3.31 -58.81
N ALA A 201 33.16 -3.57 -59.99
CA ALA A 201 32.09 -4.54 -60.20
C ALA A 201 32.51 -5.96 -59.77
N LEU A 202 31.57 -6.81 -59.33
CA LEU A 202 31.04 -7.89 -60.18
C LEU A 202 29.95 -8.75 -59.48
N LYS A 203 28.77 -8.79 -60.12
CA LYS A 203 27.79 -9.90 -60.25
C LYS A 203 26.88 -10.31 -59.07
N THR A 204 25.62 -9.93 -59.23
CA THR A 204 24.44 -10.81 -59.06
C THR A 204 24.52 -12.00 -60.02
N PRO A 205 23.78 -13.09 -59.75
CA PRO A 205 22.78 -13.47 -60.73
C PRO A 205 21.38 -13.76 -60.15
N THR A 206 20.45 -13.46 -61.04
CA THR A 206 19.00 -13.52 -61.03
C THR A 206 18.44 -14.95 -60.91
N ALA A 207 17.19 -15.01 -60.42
CA ALA A 207 16.13 -16.04 -60.38
C ALA A 207 16.04 -17.03 -61.59
N PRO A 208 15.15 -18.07 -61.66
CA PRO A 208 13.87 -18.26 -60.93
C PRO A 208 13.45 -19.72 -60.60
N VAL A 209 12.41 -19.91 -59.76
CA VAL A 209 11.51 -21.08 -59.86
C VAL A 209 10.06 -20.62 -59.71
N GLN A 210 9.24 -21.16 -60.62
CA GLN A 210 7.87 -20.84 -60.95
C GLN A 210 6.82 -21.28 -59.92
N ALA A 211 5.66 -20.63 -60.06
CA ALA A 211 4.38 -20.89 -59.43
C ALA A 211 3.67 -22.16 -59.94
N SER A 212 2.86 -22.75 -59.05
CA SER A 212 1.64 -23.54 -59.30
C SER A 212 1.01 -23.75 -57.90
N ASN A 213 -0.19 -23.32 -57.54
CA ASN A 213 -1.48 -23.48 -58.21
C ASN A 213 -2.46 -22.36 -57.84
N GLN A 214 -3.34 -22.09 -58.80
CA GLN A 214 -4.51 -21.21 -58.72
C GLN A 214 -5.69 -21.83 -57.93
N PRO A 215 -6.72 -21.03 -57.60
CA PRO A 215 -7.83 -21.36 -56.72
C PRO A 215 -8.97 -22.08 -57.45
N LEU A 216 -9.82 -22.78 -56.70
CA LEU A 216 -11.07 -23.35 -57.22
C LEU A 216 -12.26 -22.84 -56.37
N GLU A 217 -13.21 -22.21 -57.05
CA GLU A 217 -14.55 -21.91 -56.54
C GLU A 217 -15.51 -23.09 -56.83
N THR A 218 -16.36 -23.45 -55.84
CA THR A 218 -17.79 -23.93 -55.89
C THR A 218 -18.18 -25.19 -56.72
N PRO A 219 -19.32 -25.91 -56.48
CA PRO A 219 -20.60 -25.50 -55.84
C PRO A 219 -21.34 -26.53 -54.92
N LEU A 220 -22.39 -26.01 -54.24
CA LEU A 220 -23.71 -26.54 -53.83
C LEU A 220 -24.00 -28.06 -53.67
N GLY A 221 -24.75 -28.38 -52.59
CA GLY A 221 -25.57 -29.59 -52.40
C GLY A 221 -25.84 -29.89 -50.90
N GLU A 222 -26.75 -29.16 -50.24
CA GLU A 222 -28.07 -29.63 -49.77
C GLU A 222 -28.11 -30.97 -48.99
N ALA A 223 -28.39 -30.87 -47.69
CA ALA A 223 -29.29 -31.79 -47.00
C ALA A 223 -29.95 -31.08 -45.80
N GLN A 224 -31.27 -30.96 -45.90
CA GLN A 224 -32.21 -30.42 -44.94
C GLN A 224 -32.21 -31.21 -43.62
N VAL A 225 -32.38 -30.52 -42.49
CA VAL A 225 -33.20 -31.04 -41.38
C VAL A 225 -34.13 -29.93 -40.91
N THR A 226 -35.41 -30.18 -41.15
CA THR A 226 -36.62 -29.46 -40.76
C THR A 226 -36.82 -29.37 -39.23
N PRO A 227 -37.44 -28.30 -38.72
CA PRO A 227 -38.04 -28.26 -37.39
C PRO A 227 -39.59 -28.34 -37.45
N ALA A 228 -40.20 -29.08 -36.51
CA ALA A 228 -41.56 -28.94 -35.92
C ALA A 228 -42.07 -30.30 -35.37
N PRO A 229 -43.10 -30.38 -34.48
CA PRO A 229 -43.90 -29.31 -33.87
C PRO A 229 -44.08 -29.37 -32.32
N VAL A 230 -44.41 -28.20 -31.75
CA VAL A 230 -45.52 -27.89 -30.82
C VAL A 230 -46.11 -29.01 -29.95
N GLU A 231 -46.10 -28.82 -28.61
CA GLU A 231 -47.34 -28.83 -27.83
C GLU A 231 -47.21 -28.04 -26.52
N THR A 232 -48.15 -27.11 -26.36
CA THR A 232 -48.37 -26.24 -25.20
C THR A 232 -49.59 -26.78 -24.47
N LEU A 233 -49.54 -26.93 -23.15
CA LEU A 233 -50.76 -27.03 -22.35
C LEU A 233 -50.71 -26.08 -21.14
N ILE A 234 -51.82 -25.37 -21.06
CA ILE A 234 -52.25 -24.25 -20.23
C ILE A 234 -52.81 -24.81 -18.89
N PRO A 235 -53.12 -23.98 -17.88
CA PRO A 235 -54.51 -23.48 -17.74
C PRO A 235 -54.58 -22.00 -17.32
N THR A 236 -55.23 -21.11 -18.09
CA THR A 236 -56.63 -20.63 -18.06
C THR A 236 -57.08 -19.98 -16.75
N GLU A 237 -57.07 -18.64 -16.79
CA GLU A 237 -58.09 -17.65 -16.38
C GLU A 237 -59.27 -18.08 -15.50
N LYS A 238 -59.63 -17.21 -14.53
CA LYS A 238 -60.84 -16.37 -14.65
C LYS A 238 -60.91 -15.19 -13.66
N ASN A 239 -61.50 -14.14 -14.22
CA ASN A 239 -61.82 -12.80 -13.71
C ASN A 239 -62.65 -12.74 -12.42
N ASN A 240 -62.50 -11.62 -11.71
CA ASN A 240 -63.56 -10.66 -11.28
C ASN A 240 -62.99 -9.80 -10.12
N GLU A 241 -63.39 -8.58 -9.81
CA GLU A 241 -64.12 -7.47 -10.42
C GLU A 241 -63.81 -6.26 -9.50
N GLN A 242 -64.14 -5.05 -9.98
CA GLN A 242 -64.02 -3.77 -9.27
C GLN A 242 -64.85 -3.71 -7.98
N GLY A 243 -64.49 -2.84 -7.03
CA GLY A 243 -65.39 -2.54 -5.91
C GLY A 243 -64.84 -1.66 -4.79
N ASN A 244 -64.71 -0.37 -5.07
CA ASN A 244 -64.57 0.73 -4.11
C ASN A 244 -65.69 0.74 -3.05
N THR A 245 -65.41 0.91 -1.74
CA THR A 245 -66.07 1.94 -0.89
C THR A 245 -65.47 2.12 0.52
N GLN A 246 -65.48 3.38 0.94
CA GLN A 246 -65.11 3.96 2.23
C GLN A 246 -66.13 3.71 3.37
N ASN A 247 -65.74 4.21 4.56
CA ASN A 247 -66.54 4.62 5.74
C ASN A 247 -66.72 3.57 6.84
N GLN A 248 -66.73 3.89 8.15
CA GLN A 248 -66.53 5.12 8.95
C GLN A 248 -66.43 4.70 10.43
N ILE A 249 -65.54 5.34 11.18
CA ILE A 249 -65.71 6.05 12.48
C ILE A 249 -66.63 5.48 13.59
N ALA A 250 -65.97 5.17 14.73
CA ALA A 250 -66.26 5.42 16.17
C ALA A 250 -67.62 5.03 16.80
N MET A 251 -67.78 4.78 18.12
CA MET A 251 -67.23 5.44 19.32
C MET A 251 -67.72 4.70 20.60
N VAL A 252 -67.04 4.92 21.75
CA VAL A 252 -67.58 4.93 23.16
C VAL A 252 -67.74 3.56 23.87
N THR A 253 -67.38 3.29 25.14
CA THR A 253 -66.54 3.87 26.24
C THR A 253 -66.55 2.84 27.41
N GLN A 254 -65.53 2.83 28.27
CA GLN A 254 -65.56 2.90 29.76
C GLN A 254 -64.52 1.99 30.46
N GLU A 255 -63.58 2.64 31.16
CA GLU A 255 -62.81 2.10 32.31
C GLU A 255 -63.65 2.13 33.61
N PRO A 256 -63.20 1.49 34.71
CA PRO A 256 -62.47 2.27 35.71
C PRO A 256 -61.26 1.56 36.40
N ASP A 257 -60.24 2.39 36.69
CA ASP A 257 -59.37 2.51 37.87
C ASP A 257 -59.33 1.37 38.93
N ASN A 258 -58.13 0.88 39.31
CA ASN A 258 -57.32 1.49 40.39
C ASN A 258 -55.98 0.74 40.65
N GLN A 259 -55.05 1.46 41.25
CA GLN A 259 -53.60 1.27 41.34
C GLN A 259 -53.10 0.15 42.28
N GLU A 260 -51.98 -0.49 41.91
CA GLU A 260 -50.95 -0.91 42.88
C GLU A 260 -49.54 -0.90 42.25
N LYS A 261 -48.57 -0.40 43.02
CA LYS A 261 -47.22 -0.01 42.61
C LYS A 261 -46.21 -1.03 43.15
N VAL A 262 -45.55 -1.84 42.31
CA VAL A 262 -44.38 -2.65 42.71
C VAL A 262 -43.36 -2.79 41.56
N THR A 263 -42.21 -2.13 41.78
CA THR A 263 -40.80 -2.41 41.41
C THR A 263 -40.39 -2.81 39.96
N PRO A 264 -39.42 -2.11 39.35
CA PRO A 264 -38.77 -2.57 38.13
C PRO A 264 -37.64 -3.56 38.48
N THR A 265 -37.75 -4.81 38.05
CA THR A 265 -36.60 -5.72 38.06
C THR A 265 -36.67 -6.67 36.88
N THR A 266 -36.10 -6.25 35.76
CA THR A 266 -35.32 -7.16 34.92
C THR A 266 -34.23 -6.31 34.29
N GLN A 267 -33.10 -6.20 34.99
CA GLN A 267 -31.85 -5.92 34.30
C GLN A 267 -31.68 -7.08 33.32
N ALA A 268 -31.70 -6.75 32.02
CA ALA A 268 -31.18 -7.68 31.02
C ALA A 268 -29.74 -7.97 31.45
N GLU A 269 -29.42 -9.25 31.68
CA GLU A 269 -28.04 -9.64 31.91
C GLU A 269 -27.19 -9.13 30.73
N PRO A 270 -25.99 -8.58 30.99
CA PRO A 270 -25.12 -8.17 29.90
C PRO A 270 -24.82 -9.40 29.07
N VAL A 271 -25.26 -9.38 27.80
CA VAL A 271 -24.91 -10.39 26.80
C VAL A 271 -23.41 -10.58 26.89
N GLN A 272 -23.00 -11.80 27.27
CA GLN A 272 -21.62 -12.16 27.52
C GLN A 272 -20.85 -11.90 26.22
N SER A 273 -20.03 -10.85 26.21
CA SER A 273 -19.24 -10.47 25.04
C SER A 273 -18.35 -11.64 24.65
N LEU A 274 -18.37 -12.05 23.38
CA LEU A 274 -17.47 -13.05 22.82
C LEU A 274 -16.00 -12.74 23.20
N ASP A 275 -15.47 -13.46 24.18
CA ASP A 275 -14.15 -13.19 24.77
C ASP A 275 -13.06 -13.90 23.96
N ILE A 276 -12.66 -13.29 22.85
CA ILE A 276 -11.59 -13.80 21.98
C ILE A 276 -10.48 -12.76 21.89
N GLU A 277 -9.24 -13.14 22.17
CA GLU A 277 -8.09 -12.23 22.12
C GLU A 277 -7.66 -11.92 20.67
N ILE A 278 -7.16 -10.71 20.44
CA ILE A 278 -6.47 -10.38 19.18
C ILE A 278 -5.24 -11.29 19.03
N GLY A 279 -5.04 -11.84 17.83
CA GLY A 279 -4.04 -12.86 17.52
C GLY A 279 -4.55 -14.30 17.63
N SER A 280 -5.73 -14.52 18.23
CA SER A 280 -6.33 -15.86 18.32
C SER A 280 -6.75 -16.39 16.95
N LYS A 281 -6.69 -17.72 16.82
CA LYS A 281 -7.22 -18.47 15.68
C LYS A 281 -8.60 -19.03 16.00
N VAL A 282 -9.52 -18.93 15.04
CA VAL A 282 -10.88 -19.44 15.14
C VAL A 282 -11.33 -20.03 13.80
N THR A 283 -12.35 -20.88 13.82
CA THR A 283 -13.00 -21.36 12.59
C THR A 283 -14.40 -20.76 12.43
N PHE A 284 -14.75 -20.38 11.21
CA PHE A 284 -16.05 -19.79 10.90
C PHE A 284 -16.37 -19.91 9.41
N GLY A 285 -17.53 -20.46 9.06
CA GLY A 285 -17.90 -20.69 7.65
C GLY A 285 -17.03 -21.74 6.94
N VAL A 286 -17.38 -21.96 5.68
CA VAL A 286 -16.75 -22.96 4.80
C VAL A 286 -16.54 -22.36 3.41
N TYR A 287 -15.48 -22.80 2.75
CA TYR A 287 -15.20 -22.47 1.35
C TYR A 287 -14.55 -23.66 0.65
N HIS A 288 -15.15 -24.08 -0.47
CA HIS A 288 -14.85 -25.36 -1.14
C HIS A 288 -15.04 -26.58 -0.22
N ASN A 289 -16.08 -26.54 0.62
CA ASN A 289 -16.41 -27.55 1.64
C ASN A 289 -15.37 -27.71 2.76
N GLU A 290 -14.34 -26.86 2.81
CA GLU A 290 -13.34 -26.85 3.88
C GLU A 290 -13.65 -25.72 4.89
N PRO A 291 -13.57 -25.99 6.21
CA PRO A 291 -13.70 -24.95 7.23
C PRO A 291 -12.63 -23.87 7.04
N ILE A 292 -13.04 -22.60 7.17
CA ILE A 292 -12.10 -21.49 7.05
C ILE A 292 -11.50 -21.19 8.43
N GLU A 293 -10.17 -21.20 8.51
CA GLU A 293 -9.42 -20.69 9.65
C GLU A 293 -9.23 -19.17 9.52
N TRP A 294 -9.48 -18.45 10.61
CA TRP A 294 -9.39 -17.00 10.70
C TRP A 294 -8.47 -16.57 11.84
N LEU A 295 -7.81 -15.44 11.65
CA LEU A 295 -7.12 -14.69 12.68
C LEU A 295 -8.01 -13.56 13.16
N VAL A 296 -8.13 -13.37 14.48
CA VAL A 296 -8.73 -12.15 15.05
C VAL A 296 -7.68 -11.06 15.02
N ILE A 297 -7.85 -10.04 14.16
CA ILE A 297 -6.82 -9.03 13.92
C ILE A 297 -7.11 -7.67 14.57
N HIS A 298 -8.37 -7.42 14.92
CA HIS A 298 -8.80 -6.18 15.54
C HIS A 298 -10.15 -6.39 16.26
N LYS A 299 -10.53 -5.43 17.12
CA LYS A 299 -11.88 -5.31 17.66
C LYS A 299 -12.36 -3.88 17.47
N ASP A 300 -13.59 -3.69 16.98
CA ASP A 300 -14.17 -2.36 16.89
C ASP A 300 -14.46 -1.75 18.28
N SER A 301 -14.96 -0.51 18.31
CA SER A 301 -15.29 0.17 19.57
C SER A 301 -16.38 -0.51 20.41
N LYS A 302 -17.13 -1.45 19.83
CA LYS A 302 -18.17 -2.24 20.51
C LYS A 302 -17.65 -3.62 20.93
N GLY A 303 -16.39 -3.93 20.65
CA GLY A 303 -15.77 -5.23 20.95
C GLY A 303 -15.99 -6.30 19.87
N ASN A 304 -16.56 -5.95 18.73
CA ASN A 304 -16.80 -6.89 17.64
C ASN A 304 -15.48 -7.28 16.96
N PRO A 305 -15.18 -8.58 16.80
CA PRO A 305 -13.92 -9.00 16.21
C PRO A 305 -13.91 -8.80 14.69
N LEU A 306 -12.81 -8.26 14.18
CA LEU A 306 -12.42 -8.32 12.78
C LEU A 306 -11.63 -9.60 12.54
N LEU A 307 -12.17 -10.45 11.68
CA LEU A 307 -11.53 -11.68 11.23
C LEU A 307 -10.82 -11.44 9.90
N LEU A 308 -9.63 -12.01 9.74
CA LEU A 308 -8.90 -12.12 8.48
C LEU A 308 -8.58 -13.59 8.22
N SER A 309 -8.84 -14.11 7.01
CA SER A 309 -8.51 -15.51 6.72
C SER A 309 -7.03 -15.77 7.00
N GLU A 310 -6.71 -16.87 7.69
CA GLU A 310 -5.35 -17.17 8.13
C GLU A 310 -4.41 -17.40 6.92
N LYS A 311 -4.93 -18.13 5.93
CA LYS A 311 -4.30 -18.39 4.63
C LYS A 311 -5.01 -17.67 3.49
N ILE A 312 -4.32 -17.65 2.34
CA ILE A 312 -4.93 -17.28 1.05
C ILE A 312 -5.86 -18.41 0.62
N LEU A 313 -7.15 -18.10 0.45
CA LEU A 313 -8.20 -19.12 0.19
C LEU A 313 -8.33 -19.51 -1.29
N THR A 314 -7.92 -18.61 -2.19
CA THR A 314 -7.98 -18.79 -3.65
C THR A 314 -7.14 -17.70 -4.31
N LEU A 315 -6.72 -17.92 -5.55
CA LEU A 315 -6.11 -16.89 -6.39
C LEU A 315 -7.15 -16.41 -7.40
N LYS A 316 -7.35 -15.09 -7.51
CA LYS A 316 -8.33 -14.47 -8.42
C LYS A 316 -7.87 -13.07 -8.79
N ALA A 317 -8.23 -12.62 -9.99
CA ALA A 317 -8.07 -11.24 -10.39
C ALA A 317 -9.01 -10.32 -9.60
N PHE A 318 -8.54 -9.10 -9.34
CA PHE A 318 -9.32 -8.04 -8.69
C PHE A 318 -10.49 -7.60 -9.57
N ASP A 319 -10.22 -7.38 -10.86
CA ASP A 319 -11.23 -6.96 -11.85
C ASP A 319 -10.83 -7.35 -13.28
N GLY A 320 -11.80 -7.70 -14.11
CA GLY A 320 -11.56 -8.07 -15.52
C GLY A 320 -11.24 -6.89 -16.41
N ALA A 321 -10.45 -7.13 -17.45
CA ALA A 321 -10.26 -6.16 -18.54
C ALA A 321 -11.63 -5.68 -19.09
N GLU A 322 -11.88 -4.38 -19.07
CA GLU A 322 -13.22 -3.84 -19.39
C GLU A 322 -13.63 -4.08 -20.86
N SER A 323 -12.66 -4.31 -21.76
CA SER A 323 -12.93 -4.72 -23.15
C SER A 323 -13.38 -6.18 -23.29
N GLY A 324 -13.34 -6.95 -22.20
CA GLY A 324 -13.44 -8.40 -22.21
C GLY A 324 -12.22 -9.13 -22.78
N ASN A 325 -11.16 -8.43 -23.14
CA ASN A 325 -9.96 -9.02 -23.73
C ASN A 325 -8.71 -8.45 -23.07
N TYR A 326 -8.03 -9.27 -22.27
CA TYR A 326 -6.76 -8.88 -21.67
C TYR A 326 -5.76 -8.41 -22.74
N ASN A 327 -5.02 -7.33 -22.44
CA ASN A 327 -4.07 -6.67 -23.36
C ASN A 327 -4.67 -6.08 -24.63
N LYS A 328 -5.99 -5.95 -24.74
CA LYS A 328 -6.61 -5.40 -25.96
C LYS A 328 -7.74 -4.43 -25.63
N THR A 329 -7.77 -3.29 -26.28
CA THR A 329 -8.91 -2.36 -26.20
C THR A 329 -10.04 -2.81 -27.13
N SER A 330 -11.24 -2.26 -26.95
CA SER A 330 -12.39 -2.58 -27.82
C SER A 330 -12.20 -2.16 -29.28
N ASN A 331 -11.35 -1.15 -29.54
CA ASN A 331 -10.99 -0.71 -30.91
C ASN A 331 -9.78 -1.46 -31.50
N GLY A 332 -9.18 -2.40 -30.76
CA GLY A 332 -8.15 -3.30 -31.28
C GLY A 332 -6.70 -2.92 -30.99
N THR A 333 -6.43 -1.84 -30.25
CA THR A 333 -5.09 -1.51 -29.74
C THR A 333 -4.58 -2.64 -28.85
N ILE A 334 -3.34 -3.07 -29.06
CA ILE A 334 -2.68 -4.12 -28.28
C ILE A 334 -1.71 -3.49 -27.29
N PHE A 335 -1.77 -3.95 -26.05
CA PHE A 335 -0.88 -3.53 -24.98
C PHE A 335 0.56 -3.99 -25.23
N ASP A 336 1.49 -3.04 -25.20
CA ASP A 336 2.92 -3.27 -25.26
C ASP A 336 3.53 -2.96 -23.89
N GLY A 337 3.81 -4.03 -23.15
CA GLY A 337 4.39 -3.92 -21.81
C GLY A 337 5.82 -3.38 -21.79
N LYS A 338 6.55 -3.36 -22.92
CA LYS A 338 7.88 -2.72 -22.97
C LYS A 338 7.73 -1.21 -23.00
N LYS A 339 6.87 -0.71 -23.89
CA LYS A 339 6.57 0.74 -23.97
C LYS A 339 6.07 1.28 -22.64
N GLU A 340 5.16 0.55 -22.00
CA GLU A 340 4.61 0.98 -20.71
C GLU A 340 5.67 0.96 -19.59
N LYS A 341 6.67 0.08 -19.66
CA LYS A 341 7.79 0.10 -18.71
C LYS A 341 8.77 1.24 -18.98
N GLU A 342 9.01 1.57 -20.25
CA GLU A 342 9.94 2.64 -20.65
C GLU A 342 9.39 4.04 -20.36
N ALA A 343 8.08 4.24 -20.55
CA ALA A 343 7.40 5.50 -20.26
C ALA A 343 6.01 5.25 -19.62
N PRO A 344 5.96 4.92 -18.31
CA PRO A 344 4.72 4.63 -17.61
C PRO A 344 3.69 5.76 -17.72
N GLY A 345 2.45 5.41 -18.05
CA GLY A 345 1.33 6.35 -18.15
C GLY A 345 1.42 7.36 -19.31
N GLN A 346 2.40 7.25 -20.20
CA GLN A 346 2.54 8.14 -21.37
C GLN A 346 2.00 7.53 -22.66
N ASN A 347 1.99 6.20 -22.77
CA ASN A 347 1.65 5.49 -24.01
C ASN A 347 0.16 5.18 -24.15
N TYR A 348 -0.55 5.11 -23.03
CA TYR A 348 -1.96 4.72 -22.98
C TYR A 348 -2.71 5.68 -22.06
N THR A 349 -3.93 6.03 -22.46
CA THR A 349 -4.85 6.72 -21.56
C THR A 349 -5.26 5.81 -20.41
N LYS A 350 -5.74 6.42 -19.32
CA LYS A 350 -6.21 5.68 -18.15
C LYS A 350 -7.39 4.77 -18.47
N GLU A 351 -8.25 5.18 -19.39
CA GLU A 351 -9.39 4.42 -19.88
C GLU A 351 -8.95 3.24 -20.77
N GLU A 352 -7.95 3.44 -21.65
CA GLU A 352 -7.37 2.34 -22.42
C GLU A 352 -6.70 1.31 -21.53
N LEU A 353 -6.00 1.75 -20.48
CA LEU A 353 -5.42 0.85 -19.49
C LEU A 353 -6.49 -0.01 -18.82
N ARG A 354 -7.64 0.55 -18.41
CA ARG A 354 -8.74 -0.25 -17.84
C ARG A 354 -9.33 -1.25 -18.82
N GLN A 355 -9.52 -0.84 -20.06
CA GLN A 355 -9.96 -1.75 -21.12
C GLN A 355 -9.03 -2.96 -21.26
N MET A 356 -7.72 -2.77 -21.12
CA MET A 356 -6.72 -3.83 -21.31
C MET A 356 -6.36 -4.61 -20.04
N LYS A 357 -6.45 -3.97 -18.86
CA LYS A 357 -5.83 -4.41 -17.60
C LYS A 357 -6.78 -4.48 -16.40
N GLY A 358 -8.04 -4.12 -16.60
CA GLY A 358 -9.07 -4.07 -15.56
C GLY A 358 -8.99 -2.80 -14.71
N SER A 359 -10.02 -2.60 -13.89
CA SER A 359 -10.18 -1.41 -13.06
C SER A 359 -9.63 -1.60 -11.65
N ASN A 360 -8.95 -0.58 -11.11
CA ASN A 360 -8.61 -0.52 -9.69
C ASN A 360 -9.73 0.03 -8.79
N ASP A 361 -10.93 0.22 -9.33
CA ASP A 361 -12.10 0.68 -8.59
C ASP A 361 -12.72 -0.45 -7.75
N TRP A 362 -12.37 -0.52 -6.47
CA TRP A 362 -12.93 -1.50 -5.54
C TRP A 362 -14.46 -1.52 -5.52
N ALA A 363 -15.11 -0.36 -5.58
CA ALA A 363 -16.57 -0.25 -5.44
C ALA A 363 -17.32 -1.01 -6.54
N ASN A 364 -16.79 -0.99 -7.76
CA ASN A 364 -17.36 -1.65 -8.93
C ASN A 364 -16.62 -2.94 -9.34
N SER A 365 -15.61 -3.37 -8.58
CA SER A 365 -14.81 -4.53 -8.93
C SER A 365 -15.61 -5.84 -8.99
N ASN A 366 -15.23 -6.72 -9.92
CA ASN A 366 -15.72 -8.09 -9.98
C ASN A 366 -15.48 -8.83 -8.64
N LEU A 367 -14.31 -8.64 -8.02
CA LEU A 367 -13.95 -9.34 -6.78
C LEU A 367 -14.83 -8.95 -5.60
N ARG A 368 -15.12 -7.65 -5.41
CA ARG A 368 -16.06 -7.19 -4.36
C ARG A 368 -17.45 -7.79 -4.53
N THR A 369 -17.93 -7.83 -5.78
CA THR A 369 -19.23 -8.43 -6.13
C THR A 369 -19.29 -9.91 -5.78
N TRP A 370 -18.23 -10.65 -6.09
CA TRP A 370 -18.12 -12.08 -5.76
C TRP A 370 -18.05 -12.34 -4.26
N LEU A 371 -17.23 -11.58 -3.52
CA LEU A 371 -17.05 -11.71 -2.07
C LEU A 371 -18.36 -11.51 -1.29
N ASN A 372 -19.25 -10.66 -1.78
CA ASN A 372 -20.51 -10.33 -1.12
C ASN A 372 -21.72 -11.10 -1.68
N SER A 373 -21.51 -12.09 -2.55
CA SER A 373 -22.58 -12.91 -3.11
C SER A 373 -22.76 -14.23 -2.35
N GLY A 374 -24.00 -14.55 -2.01
CA GLY A 374 -24.41 -15.86 -1.48
C GLY A 374 -25.17 -16.73 -2.49
N GLY A 375 -25.08 -16.40 -3.80
CA GLY A 375 -25.81 -17.08 -4.87
C GLY A 375 -25.00 -18.15 -5.60
N LYS A 376 -25.70 -19.14 -6.18
CA LYS A 376 -25.12 -20.10 -7.15
C LYS A 376 -24.64 -19.44 -8.44
N THR A 377 -25.12 -18.24 -8.71
CA THR A 377 -24.70 -17.42 -9.84
C THR A 377 -24.51 -16.01 -9.31
N VAL A 378 -23.44 -15.36 -9.75
CA VAL A 378 -23.11 -13.99 -9.37
C VAL A 378 -23.44 -13.08 -10.55
N SER A 379 -24.20 -12.01 -10.28
CA SER A 379 -24.51 -10.99 -11.28
C SER A 379 -23.49 -9.88 -11.22
N TYR A 380 -22.60 -9.82 -12.21
CA TYR A 380 -21.57 -8.80 -12.31
C TYR A 380 -22.08 -7.57 -13.07
N LYS A 381 -21.55 -6.40 -12.70
CA LYS A 381 -21.80 -5.16 -13.43
C LYS A 381 -20.74 -5.01 -14.52
N GLY A 382 -21.14 -4.64 -15.72
CA GLY A 382 -20.22 -4.52 -16.86
C GLY A 382 -19.71 -5.88 -17.32
N GLN A 383 -18.44 -5.92 -17.76
CA GLN A 383 -17.79 -7.16 -18.14
C GLN A 383 -17.52 -8.00 -16.89
N GLY A 384 -18.04 -9.23 -16.88
CA GLY A 384 -17.78 -10.17 -15.79
C GLY A 384 -16.37 -10.78 -15.86
N PRO A 385 -15.96 -11.50 -14.79
CA PRO A 385 -14.64 -12.10 -14.64
C PRO A 385 -14.47 -13.39 -15.47
N ALA A 386 -14.71 -13.26 -16.78
CA ALA A 386 -14.57 -14.32 -17.75
C ALA A 386 -13.11 -14.51 -18.16
N ALA A 387 -12.76 -15.71 -18.60
CA ALA A 387 -11.38 -16.08 -18.92
C ALA A 387 -10.68 -15.10 -19.87
N ASN A 388 -11.33 -14.68 -20.96
CA ASN A 388 -10.77 -13.74 -21.93
C ASN A 388 -10.37 -12.38 -21.32
N ALA A 389 -10.96 -11.98 -20.21
CA ALA A 389 -10.65 -10.73 -19.53
C ALA A 389 -9.37 -10.79 -18.68
N PHE A 390 -8.74 -11.96 -18.56
CA PHE A 390 -7.58 -12.21 -17.71
C PHE A 390 -6.35 -12.69 -18.48
N LEU A 391 -5.17 -12.52 -17.87
CA LEU A 391 -3.93 -13.10 -18.38
C LEU A 391 -4.08 -14.62 -18.49
N ASP A 392 -3.79 -15.15 -19.69
CA ASP A 392 -3.84 -16.57 -20.05
C ASP A 392 -5.17 -17.29 -19.79
N GLY A 393 -6.26 -16.56 -19.54
CA GLY A 393 -7.53 -17.17 -19.17
C GLY A 393 -7.61 -17.75 -17.76
N ALA A 394 -6.59 -17.52 -16.94
CA ALA A 394 -6.43 -18.19 -15.66
C ALA A 394 -7.42 -17.69 -14.59
N ASN A 395 -7.80 -18.61 -13.70
CA ASN A 395 -8.60 -18.38 -12.50
C ASN A 395 -9.89 -17.57 -12.73
N ALA A 396 -10.51 -17.73 -13.90
CA ALA A 396 -11.81 -17.14 -14.21
C ALA A 396 -12.87 -17.57 -13.19
N TYR A 397 -13.79 -16.67 -12.86
CA TYR A 397 -14.76 -16.92 -11.79
C TYR A 397 -16.18 -16.47 -12.09
N ASP A 398 -16.47 -16.16 -13.35
CA ASP A 398 -17.81 -15.82 -13.87
C ASP A 398 -18.83 -16.96 -13.68
N LYS A 399 -18.36 -18.21 -13.65
CA LYS A 399 -19.17 -19.41 -13.47
C LYS A 399 -19.08 -20.04 -12.08
N THR A 400 -18.49 -19.33 -11.12
CA THR A 400 -18.34 -19.83 -9.75
C THR A 400 -19.48 -19.38 -8.86
N TYR A 401 -19.72 -20.12 -7.78
CA TYR A 401 -20.60 -19.67 -6.71
C TYR A 401 -20.01 -18.42 -6.03
N GLY A 402 -20.88 -17.57 -5.51
CA GLY A 402 -20.44 -16.45 -4.67
C GLY A 402 -19.71 -16.94 -3.41
N PHE A 403 -18.82 -16.13 -2.86
CA PHE A 403 -18.00 -16.53 -1.70
C PHE A 403 -18.84 -16.96 -0.49
N LEU A 404 -19.97 -16.28 -0.24
CA LEU A 404 -20.87 -16.57 0.88
C LEU A 404 -21.88 -17.69 0.58
N TYR A 405 -21.79 -18.36 -0.58
CA TYR A 405 -22.78 -19.35 -0.98
C TYR A 405 -22.79 -20.58 -0.05
N GLU A 406 -21.62 -21.05 0.37
CA GLU A 406 -21.49 -22.24 1.23
C GLU A 406 -21.69 -21.92 2.73
N PHE A 407 -21.66 -20.65 3.11
CA PHE A 407 -21.98 -20.23 4.48
C PHE A 407 -23.46 -20.53 4.76
N THR A 408 -23.75 -21.12 5.91
CA THR A 408 -25.12 -21.34 6.36
C THR A 408 -25.85 -20.01 6.55
N LYS A 409 -27.20 -20.03 6.54
CA LYS A 409 -27.99 -18.81 6.79
C LYS A 409 -27.74 -18.22 8.18
N GLU A 410 -27.42 -19.07 9.14
CA GLU A 410 -27.07 -18.66 10.50
C GLU A 410 -25.72 -17.94 10.50
N GLU A 411 -24.68 -18.51 9.89
CA GLU A 411 -23.37 -17.85 9.77
C GLU A 411 -23.47 -16.52 8.99
N GLN A 412 -24.20 -16.49 7.86
CA GLN A 412 -24.40 -15.26 7.09
C GLN A 412 -25.11 -14.15 7.88
N ALA A 413 -25.88 -14.50 8.90
CA ALA A 413 -26.56 -13.55 9.79
C ALA A 413 -25.65 -13.02 10.90
N LEU A 414 -24.54 -13.72 11.22
CA LEU A 414 -23.53 -13.26 12.18
C LEU A 414 -22.56 -12.24 11.57
N ILE A 415 -22.42 -12.24 10.24
CA ILE A 415 -21.53 -11.31 9.53
C ILE A 415 -22.17 -9.90 9.49
N GLN A 416 -21.45 -8.94 10.04
CA GLN A 416 -21.88 -7.55 10.03
C GLN A 416 -21.74 -6.93 8.65
N THR A 417 -22.65 -6.01 8.32
CA THR A 417 -22.41 -5.06 7.24
C THR A 417 -21.63 -3.88 7.80
N THR A 418 -20.37 -3.77 7.42
CA THR A 418 -19.43 -2.79 7.99
C THR A 418 -19.20 -1.64 7.04
N SER A 419 -19.36 -0.41 7.52
CA SER A 419 -18.97 0.80 6.79
C SER A 419 -17.50 1.12 6.99
N TYR A 420 -16.78 1.46 5.92
CA TYR A 420 -15.36 1.79 5.98
C TYR A 420 -14.96 2.82 4.93
N LYS A 421 -13.78 3.43 5.13
CA LYS A 421 -13.14 4.34 4.18
C LYS A 421 -12.55 3.54 3.01
N ASN A 422 -12.95 3.90 1.79
CA ASN A 422 -12.40 3.37 0.55
C ASN A 422 -11.63 4.47 -0.19
N ILE A 423 -10.31 4.30 -0.33
CA ILE A 423 -9.46 5.25 -1.07
C ILE A 423 -9.82 5.19 -2.56
N LEU A 424 -9.91 6.36 -3.20
CA LEU A 424 -10.28 6.51 -4.60
C LEU A 424 -9.05 6.65 -5.50
N GLY A 425 -9.12 5.99 -6.65
CA GLY A 425 -8.16 6.16 -7.74
C GLY A 425 -8.41 7.44 -8.55
N THR A 426 -7.52 7.69 -9.49
CA THR A 426 -7.49 8.91 -10.29
C THR A 426 -8.78 9.19 -11.08
N LEU A 427 -9.51 8.16 -11.54
CA LEU A 427 -10.75 8.32 -12.32
C LEU A 427 -11.99 8.48 -11.43
N GLU A 428 -11.92 8.06 -10.16
CA GLU A 428 -13.07 8.02 -9.26
C GLU A 428 -13.19 9.24 -8.37
N GLN A 429 -12.29 10.22 -8.49
CA GLN A 429 -12.25 11.41 -7.62
C GLN A 429 -13.58 12.16 -7.53
N GLY A 430 -14.41 12.09 -8.58
CA GLY A 430 -15.75 12.69 -8.59
C GLY A 430 -16.73 12.10 -7.57
N ARG A 431 -16.47 10.90 -7.03
CA ARG A 431 -17.30 10.23 -6.01
C ARG A 431 -16.89 10.54 -4.57
N LYS A 432 -15.82 11.31 -4.38
CA LYS A 432 -15.24 11.52 -3.04
C LYS A 432 -16.23 12.14 -2.07
N THR A 433 -16.34 11.55 -0.89
CA THR A 433 -17.07 12.11 0.27
C THR A 433 -16.12 12.80 1.24
N GLY A 434 -14.81 12.58 1.11
CA GLY A 434 -13.77 13.26 1.87
C GLY A 434 -12.38 13.16 1.24
N GLY A 435 -11.37 13.63 1.98
CA GLY A 435 -9.99 13.73 1.50
C GLY A 435 -9.70 15.03 0.73
N LYS A 436 -8.42 15.35 0.61
CA LYS A 436 -7.90 16.61 0.07
C LYS A 436 -7.01 16.44 -1.16
N GLU A 437 -6.47 15.25 -1.37
CA GLU A 437 -5.53 14.99 -2.47
C GLU A 437 -5.62 13.55 -2.96
N LEU A 438 -5.00 13.27 -4.11
CA LEU A 438 -4.94 11.91 -4.67
C LEU A 438 -4.00 11.05 -3.84
N PHE A 439 -4.31 9.77 -3.64
CA PHE A 439 -3.37 8.85 -3.01
C PHE A 439 -2.15 8.64 -3.90
N HIS A 440 -0.94 8.83 -3.35
CA HIS A 440 0.29 8.62 -4.08
C HIS A 440 0.93 7.30 -3.62
N PHE A 441 1.10 6.38 -4.57
CA PHE A 441 1.76 5.11 -4.30
C PHE A 441 3.16 5.15 -4.91
N GLU A 442 4.17 4.97 -4.07
CA GLU A 442 5.51 4.58 -4.50
C GLU A 442 5.79 3.16 -4.02
N ARG A 443 6.64 2.41 -4.73
CA ARG A 443 7.02 1.05 -4.30
C ARG A 443 8.02 1.16 -3.16
N VAL A 444 7.51 1.11 -1.93
CA VAL A 444 8.29 1.34 -0.71
C VAL A 444 7.82 0.39 0.41
N SER A 445 8.41 0.50 1.61
CA SER A 445 7.99 -0.30 2.76
C SER A 445 6.53 0.00 3.15
N ILE A 446 5.88 -0.88 3.92
CA ILE A 446 4.50 -0.66 4.41
C ILE A 446 4.33 0.73 5.06
N GLU A 447 5.31 1.15 5.86
CA GLU A 447 5.30 2.44 6.57
C GLU A 447 5.37 3.63 5.59
N ASP A 448 6.13 3.48 4.51
CA ASP A 448 6.34 4.55 3.54
C ASP A 448 5.14 4.74 2.61
N CYS A 449 4.38 3.68 2.32
CA CYS A 449 3.17 3.77 1.50
C CYS A 449 2.04 4.57 2.19
N LEU A 450 2.20 4.91 3.48
CA LEU A 450 1.20 5.68 4.24
C LEU A 450 1.34 7.20 4.12
N LEU A 451 2.40 7.71 3.48
CA LEU A 451 2.79 9.14 3.44
C LEU A 451 1.63 10.14 3.25
N ASN A 452 0.61 9.79 2.45
CA ASN A 452 -0.58 10.62 2.28
C ASN A 452 -1.93 9.90 2.38
N SER A 453 -1.95 8.66 2.87
CA SER A 453 -3.16 7.83 3.01
C SER A 453 -4.28 8.55 3.78
N SER A 454 -3.92 9.28 4.84
CA SER A 454 -4.83 10.06 5.69
C SER A 454 -5.52 11.23 4.96
N LYS A 455 -4.90 11.78 3.91
CA LYS A 455 -5.39 12.89 3.11
C LYS A 455 -6.00 12.46 1.78
N ALA A 456 -5.79 11.20 1.39
CA ALA A 456 -6.30 10.64 0.15
C ALA A 456 -7.81 10.86 -0.02
N TYR A 457 -8.24 11.15 -1.23
CA TYR A 457 -9.64 11.13 -1.62
C TYR A 457 -10.24 9.78 -1.30
N TYR A 458 -11.42 9.79 -0.69
CA TYR A 458 -12.12 8.58 -0.31
C TYR A 458 -13.62 8.71 -0.48
N GLU A 459 -14.28 7.55 -0.63
CA GLU A 459 -15.71 7.39 -0.44
C GLU A 459 -15.97 6.44 0.75
N THR A 460 -17.22 6.38 1.21
CA THR A 460 -17.63 5.41 2.23
C THR A 460 -18.41 4.30 1.56
N LEU A 461 -17.95 3.06 1.74
CA LEU A 461 -18.63 1.86 1.27
C LEU A 461 -19.13 1.05 2.47
N SER A 462 -19.96 0.05 2.20
CA SER A 462 -20.38 -0.92 3.21
C SER A 462 -20.47 -2.31 2.61
N ASP A 463 -19.86 -3.28 3.28
CA ASP A 463 -19.81 -4.68 2.82
C ASP A 463 -19.91 -5.64 4.00
N LYS A 464 -20.30 -6.88 3.70
CA LYS A 464 -20.19 -8.00 4.64
C LYS A 464 -18.77 -8.57 4.67
N VAL A 465 -18.20 -8.73 3.48
CA VAL A 465 -16.85 -9.26 3.29
C VAL A 465 -16.05 -8.30 2.43
N PHE A 466 -14.84 -7.98 2.84
CA PHE A 466 -13.97 -7.04 2.16
C PHE A 466 -12.52 -7.50 2.17
N LEU A 467 -11.65 -6.83 1.40
CA LEU A 467 -10.21 -6.95 1.54
C LEU A 467 -9.70 -5.82 2.42
N LEU A 468 -8.63 -6.05 3.19
CA LEU A 468 -8.02 -5.00 4.00
C LEU A 468 -7.51 -3.84 3.14
N SER A 469 -7.52 -2.64 3.70
CA SER A 469 -6.79 -1.50 3.14
C SER A 469 -5.34 -1.55 3.60
N LEU A 470 -4.50 -0.76 2.95
CA LEU A 470 -3.13 -0.53 3.39
C LEU A 470 -3.06 -0.01 4.85
N GLU A 471 -3.92 0.95 5.21
CA GLU A 471 -3.99 1.50 6.58
C GLU A 471 -4.33 0.40 7.61
N GLU A 472 -5.19 -0.56 7.24
CA GLU A 472 -5.56 -1.68 8.12
C GLU A 472 -4.49 -2.76 8.18
N VAL A 473 -3.78 -3.06 7.09
CA VAL A 473 -2.64 -3.98 7.14
C VAL A 473 -1.55 -3.43 8.04
N GLU A 474 -1.24 -2.14 7.91
CA GLU A 474 -0.26 -1.50 8.76
C GLU A 474 -0.75 -1.47 10.23
N GLY A 475 -1.92 -0.90 10.46
CA GLY A 475 -2.44 -0.67 11.81
C GLY A 475 -2.86 -1.93 12.57
N TYR A 476 -3.40 -2.95 11.89
CA TYR A 476 -3.92 -4.16 12.55
C TYR A 476 -2.97 -5.34 12.48
N LEU A 477 -2.08 -5.40 11.48
CA LEU A 477 -1.13 -6.52 11.38
C LEU A 477 0.28 -6.09 11.75
N TYR A 478 0.83 -5.11 11.04
CA TYR A 478 2.23 -4.74 11.15
C TYR A 478 2.57 -4.18 12.54
N THR A 479 1.84 -3.16 13.02
CA THR A 479 2.10 -2.57 14.34
C THR A 479 1.84 -3.53 15.50
N GLN A 480 0.87 -4.43 15.33
CA GLN A 480 0.48 -5.40 16.35
C GLN A 480 1.39 -6.64 16.35
N GLY A 481 2.32 -6.75 15.41
CA GLY A 481 3.19 -7.91 15.26
C GLY A 481 2.43 -9.19 14.86
N ILE A 482 1.22 -9.04 14.31
CA ILE A 482 0.45 -10.17 13.77
C ILE A 482 1.08 -10.56 12.42
N PRO A 483 1.29 -11.87 12.15
CA PRO A 483 1.89 -12.32 10.91
C PRO A 483 1.15 -11.83 9.65
N ILE A 484 1.86 -11.04 8.84
CA ILE A 484 1.38 -10.55 7.53
C ILE A 484 1.63 -11.58 6.44
N LYS A 485 2.81 -12.22 6.49
CA LYS A 485 3.21 -13.29 5.59
C LYS A 485 2.26 -14.47 5.75
N THR A 486 1.77 -14.99 4.64
CA THR A 486 0.96 -16.19 4.63
C THR A 486 1.15 -16.95 3.32
N ASN A 487 0.79 -18.22 3.33
CA ASN A 487 0.78 -19.08 2.17
C ASN A 487 -0.66 -19.36 1.71
N PRO A 488 -0.85 -19.87 0.49
CA PRO A 488 -2.15 -20.39 0.08
C PRO A 488 -2.51 -21.71 0.78
N THR A 489 -3.81 -21.98 0.90
CA THR A 489 -4.32 -23.30 1.28
C THR A 489 -3.97 -24.34 0.22
N GLU A 490 -4.00 -25.63 0.57
CA GLU A 490 -3.76 -26.70 -0.40
C GLU A 490 -4.75 -26.65 -1.57
N GLU A 491 -6.03 -26.42 -1.27
CA GLU A 491 -7.08 -26.23 -2.27
C GLU A 491 -6.80 -25.04 -3.21
N ALA A 492 -6.30 -23.92 -2.67
CA ALA A 492 -5.92 -22.76 -3.48
C ALA A 492 -4.75 -23.07 -4.43
N ILE A 493 -3.81 -23.92 -4.00
CA ILE A 493 -2.67 -24.36 -4.81
C ILE A 493 -3.15 -25.32 -5.90
N GLU A 494 -4.01 -26.28 -5.56
CA GLU A 494 -4.53 -27.26 -6.50
C GLU A 494 -5.35 -26.61 -7.62
N LYS A 495 -6.16 -25.60 -7.28
CA LYS A 495 -6.99 -24.89 -8.25
C LYS A 495 -6.28 -23.76 -8.99
N ASP A 496 -5.03 -23.42 -8.66
CA ASP A 496 -4.33 -22.32 -9.32
C ASP A 496 -4.00 -22.66 -10.78
N GLN A 497 -4.63 -21.93 -11.70
CA GLN A 497 -4.41 -22.03 -13.15
C GLN A 497 -3.34 -21.06 -13.65
N SER A 498 -2.90 -20.09 -12.82
CA SER A 498 -1.94 -19.07 -13.22
C SER A 498 -0.49 -19.56 -13.20
N GLY A 499 -0.19 -20.54 -12.33
CA GLY A 499 1.17 -21.04 -12.10
C GLY A 499 2.05 -20.12 -11.24
N TRP A 500 1.58 -18.91 -10.90
CA TRP A 500 2.39 -17.88 -10.23
C TRP A 500 2.94 -18.37 -8.88
N TYR A 501 2.09 -19.02 -8.08
CA TYR A 501 2.54 -19.56 -6.80
C TYR A 501 3.66 -20.58 -6.99
N LYS A 502 3.48 -21.50 -7.95
CA LYS A 502 4.45 -22.56 -8.25
C LYS A 502 5.80 -21.98 -8.70
N ASP A 503 5.78 -20.89 -9.46
CA ASP A 503 6.98 -20.26 -10.00
C ASP A 503 7.83 -19.56 -8.93
N ILE A 504 7.18 -18.97 -7.92
CA ILE A 504 7.89 -18.17 -6.91
C ILE A 504 8.05 -18.87 -5.55
N LYS A 505 7.31 -19.95 -5.26
CA LYS A 505 7.28 -20.58 -3.92
C LYS A 505 8.65 -20.96 -3.37
N SER A 506 9.59 -21.37 -4.22
CA SER A 506 10.95 -21.73 -3.78
C SER A 506 11.76 -20.51 -3.34
N GLN A 507 11.52 -19.36 -3.96
CA GLN A 507 12.20 -18.10 -3.68
C GLN A 507 11.58 -17.38 -2.48
N THR A 508 10.29 -17.60 -2.23
CA THR A 508 9.53 -16.92 -1.17
C THR A 508 9.34 -17.78 0.08
N GLY A 509 9.90 -18.98 0.14
CA GLY A 509 9.70 -19.91 1.26
C GLY A 509 8.24 -20.35 1.41
N GLY A 510 7.49 -20.38 0.30
CA GLY A 510 6.07 -20.75 0.27
C GLY A 510 5.09 -19.63 0.58
N TYR A 511 5.56 -18.41 0.92
CA TYR A 511 4.69 -17.25 1.09
C TYR A 511 4.25 -16.69 -0.26
N HIS A 512 3.04 -16.12 -0.32
CA HIS A 512 2.48 -15.58 -1.56
C HIS A 512 1.90 -14.20 -1.38
N MET A 513 1.81 -13.45 -2.48
CA MET A 513 1.23 -12.12 -2.50
C MET A 513 -0.30 -12.16 -2.45
N TRP A 514 -0.92 -11.13 -1.88
CA TRP A 514 -2.37 -11.04 -1.77
C TRP A 514 -2.89 -9.60 -1.91
N TRP A 515 -4.12 -9.46 -2.42
CA TRP A 515 -4.72 -8.16 -2.74
C TRP A 515 -5.08 -7.34 -1.51
N LEU A 516 -4.92 -6.03 -1.65
CA LEU A 516 -5.59 -5.03 -0.83
C LEU A 516 -6.72 -4.39 -1.63
N ARG A 517 -7.67 -3.75 -0.94
CA ARG A 517 -8.66 -2.88 -1.61
C ARG A 517 -8.10 -1.50 -2.00
N THR A 518 -6.90 -1.17 -1.54
CA THR A 518 -6.26 0.13 -1.80
C THR A 518 -5.75 0.19 -3.25
N PRO A 519 -6.15 1.22 -4.03
CA PRO A 519 -5.63 1.40 -5.39
C PRO A 519 -4.23 2.03 -5.37
N ALA A 520 -3.46 1.84 -6.44
CA ALA A 520 -2.37 2.77 -6.75
C ALA A 520 -2.99 4.05 -7.32
N GLY A 521 -3.07 5.11 -6.52
CA GLY A 521 -4.02 6.20 -6.78
C GLY A 521 -3.79 6.96 -8.09
N GLU A 522 -2.56 7.04 -8.60
CA GLU A 522 -2.24 7.68 -9.89
C GLU A 522 -2.58 6.83 -11.11
N SER A 523 -2.71 5.50 -10.91
CA SER A 523 -3.11 4.54 -11.93
C SER A 523 -4.64 4.37 -11.95
N SER A 524 -5.16 3.89 -13.06
CA SER A 524 -6.55 3.43 -13.21
C SER A 524 -6.70 1.91 -13.18
N SER A 525 -5.59 1.17 -13.22
CA SER A 525 -5.59 -0.29 -13.39
C SER A 525 -4.67 -1.04 -12.41
N LEU A 526 -3.84 -0.34 -11.65
CA LEU A 526 -2.95 -0.95 -10.65
C LEU A 526 -3.59 -0.90 -9.25
N VAL A 527 -3.50 -2.04 -8.55
CA VAL A 527 -4.03 -2.26 -7.20
C VAL A 527 -2.90 -2.70 -6.28
N CYS A 528 -2.89 -2.23 -5.04
CA CYS A 528 -1.87 -2.60 -4.06
C CYS A 528 -1.98 -4.07 -3.65
N THR A 529 -0.84 -4.72 -3.47
CA THR A 529 -0.72 -6.08 -2.94
C THR A 529 0.30 -6.12 -1.81
N VAL A 530 0.05 -6.95 -0.81
CA VAL A 530 1.10 -7.33 0.14
C VAL A 530 2.01 -8.32 -0.54
N GLY A 531 3.30 -8.02 -0.60
CA GLY A 531 4.29 -8.91 -1.20
C GLY A 531 4.59 -10.14 -0.35
N PRO A 532 5.25 -11.17 -0.91
CA PRO A 532 5.56 -12.41 -0.19
C PRO A 532 6.46 -12.21 1.05
N SER A 533 7.25 -11.14 1.11
CA SER A 533 8.04 -10.81 2.30
C SER A 533 7.19 -10.29 3.47
N GLY A 534 5.97 -9.82 3.20
CA GLY A 534 5.10 -9.18 4.19
C GLY A 534 5.56 -7.79 4.65
N GLU A 535 6.65 -7.26 4.10
CA GLU A 535 7.24 -5.97 4.50
C GLU A 535 7.15 -4.89 3.40
N VAL A 536 6.85 -5.32 2.18
CA VAL A 536 6.84 -4.46 0.99
C VAL A 536 5.48 -4.56 0.33
N ILE A 537 4.93 -3.40 -0.01
CA ILE A 537 3.72 -3.30 -0.81
C ILE A 537 4.12 -3.21 -2.28
N TYR A 538 3.48 -4.02 -3.08
CA TYR A 538 3.61 -4.06 -4.52
C TYR A 538 2.34 -3.52 -5.16
N THR A 539 2.38 -3.37 -6.48
CA THR A 539 1.16 -3.16 -7.26
C THR A 539 1.13 -4.13 -8.40
N GLU A 540 -0.07 -4.60 -8.71
CA GLU A 540 -0.32 -5.49 -9.84
C GLU A 540 -1.52 -4.96 -10.63
N TYR A 541 -1.56 -5.29 -11.93
CA TYR A 541 -2.73 -4.96 -12.75
C TYR A 541 -3.96 -5.71 -12.23
N ALA A 542 -5.12 -5.05 -12.19
CA ALA A 542 -6.33 -5.60 -11.61
C ALA A 542 -6.75 -6.94 -12.25
N ALA A 543 -6.48 -7.12 -13.55
CA ALA A 543 -6.74 -8.36 -14.29
C ALA A 543 -5.74 -9.50 -14.05
N GLN A 544 -4.76 -9.33 -13.14
CA GLN A 544 -3.81 -10.40 -12.80
C GLN A 544 -4.46 -11.46 -11.93
N ALA A 545 -4.58 -12.66 -12.49
CA ALA A 545 -5.30 -13.76 -11.87
C ALA A 545 -4.47 -14.57 -10.84
N GLY A 546 -3.16 -14.31 -10.73
CA GLY A 546 -2.23 -15.04 -9.87
C GLY A 546 -2.05 -14.49 -8.46
N VAL A 547 -2.84 -13.49 -8.05
CA VAL A 547 -2.74 -12.85 -6.73
C VAL A 547 -3.75 -13.46 -5.76
N GLY A 548 -3.34 -13.66 -4.51
CA GLY A 548 -4.13 -14.31 -3.48
C GLY A 548 -5.26 -13.46 -2.90
N ILE A 549 -6.36 -14.12 -2.49
CA ILE A 549 -7.48 -13.52 -1.78
C ILE A 549 -7.41 -13.88 -0.29
N ARG A 550 -7.34 -12.84 0.56
CA ARG A 550 -7.55 -12.95 2.01
C ARG A 550 -8.78 -12.12 2.41
N PRO A 551 -9.98 -12.72 2.47
CA PRO A 551 -11.17 -11.99 2.91
C PRO A 551 -11.05 -11.59 4.39
N ALA A 552 -11.69 -10.47 4.71
CA ALA A 552 -11.89 -10.00 6.06
C ALA A 552 -13.38 -9.69 6.29
N LEU A 553 -13.84 -9.90 7.53
CA LEU A 553 -15.21 -9.63 7.94
C LEU A 553 -15.31 -9.34 9.44
N TYR A 554 -16.31 -8.55 9.83
CA TYR A 554 -16.67 -8.38 11.24
C TYR A 554 -17.80 -9.34 11.62
N LEU A 555 -17.74 -9.84 12.85
CA LEU A 555 -18.84 -10.60 13.44
C LEU A 555 -19.53 -9.78 14.52
N GLU A 556 -20.85 -9.90 14.64
CA GLU A 556 -21.61 -9.32 15.74
C GLU A 556 -21.36 -10.14 17.01
N ALA A 557 -20.46 -9.67 17.88
CA ALA A 557 -19.99 -10.41 19.04
C ALA A 557 -21.13 -10.80 19.99
N SER A 558 -22.15 -9.94 20.08
CA SER A 558 -23.34 -10.19 20.91
C SER A 558 -24.19 -11.38 20.44
N HIS A 559 -24.02 -11.84 19.21
CA HIS A 559 -24.75 -12.99 18.64
C HIS A 559 -23.88 -14.23 18.47
N CYS A 560 -22.64 -14.21 18.94
CA CYS A 560 -21.67 -15.28 18.73
C CYS A 560 -21.32 -15.97 20.06
N THR A 561 -21.04 -17.27 20.00
CA THR A 561 -20.32 -18.00 21.05
C THR A 561 -19.19 -18.81 20.43
N LEU A 562 -18.20 -19.18 21.24
CA LEU A 562 -17.07 -20.01 20.83
C LEU A 562 -17.22 -21.41 21.44
N GLU A 563 -17.36 -22.42 20.59
CA GLU A 563 -17.38 -23.84 20.97
C GLU A 563 -16.22 -24.55 20.29
N ASP A 564 -15.27 -25.10 21.05
CA ASP A 564 -14.08 -25.82 20.54
C ASP A 564 -13.30 -25.04 19.45
N GLY A 565 -13.16 -23.73 19.61
CA GLY A 565 -12.46 -22.86 18.64
C GLY A 565 -13.27 -22.53 17.38
N LYS A 566 -14.52 -23.00 17.29
CA LYS A 566 -15.47 -22.66 16.23
C LYS A 566 -16.43 -21.58 16.70
N ILE A 567 -16.60 -20.55 15.88
CA ILE A 567 -17.62 -19.54 16.12
C ILE A 567 -18.96 -20.06 15.61
N ILE A 568 -19.95 -20.04 16.49
CA ILE A 568 -21.33 -20.39 16.19
C ILE A 568 -22.29 -19.32 16.71
N LYS A 569 -23.55 -19.42 16.33
CA LYS A 569 -24.60 -18.54 16.84
C LYS A 569 -24.86 -18.80 18.32
N ALA A 570 -24.88 -17.73 19.13
CA ALA A 570 -25.28 -17.78 20.53
C ALA A 570 -26.74 -18.25 20.66
N LYS A 571 -27.03 -19.05 21.68
CA LYS A 571 -28.35 -19.66 21.91
C LYS A 571 -29.39 -18.67 22.42
#